data_AF-A0A8T1A9U5-F1
#
_entry.id   AF-A0A8T1A9U5-F1
#
_cell.length_a   1.000
_cell.length_b   1.000
_cell.length_c   1.000
_cell.angle_alpha   90.00
_cell.angle_beta   90.00
_cell.angle_gamma   90.00
#
_symmetry.space_group_name_H-M   'P 1'
#
loop_
_entity.id
_entity.type
_entity.pdbx_description
1 polymer ?
#
loop_
_entity_poly.entity_id
_entity_poly.type
_entity_poly.pdbx_seq_one_letter_code
_entity_poly.pdbx_strand_id
1 'polypeptide(L)'
;MLRTLSLTEQHGVALGFIVKEHRGAAAATTTTASSGTTPRVQPLKLDVSNYLGKEGEPLLRWLVEVDTAIAARRIFDDPSKVAFAMSCLGGRARSWAYGHRLTDATCFGTYAEFKEELRQAFEPSKNEFRSRAEYLDLQQGKHDVHAYAQRARYLVSNIVTNPMDEATKVVTFMKGMKDGPVKTYLFRELNCM
;
A
#
# COMPACT_ATOMS: atom_id res chain seq x y z
N MET A 1 -10.35 -80.11 29.54
CA MET A 1 -9.00 -79.96 30.12
C MET A 1 -8.39 -78.69 29.55
N LEU A 2 -8.25 -77.65 30.35
CA LEU A 2 -7.67 -76.37 29.93
C LEU A 2 -6.15 -76.54 29.84
N ARG A 3 -5.58 -76.48 28.62
CA ARG A 3 -4.13 -76.52 28.43
C ARG A 3 -3.54 -75.22 28.95
N THR A 4 -2.76 -75.30 30.03
CA THR A 4 -1.94 -74.21 30.55
C THR A 4 -0.76 -73.99 29.61
N LEU A 5 -0.66 -72.79 29.03
CA LEU A 5 0.47 -72.38 28.19
C LEU A 5 1.79 -72.46 28.97
N SER A 6 2.89 -72.81 28.29
CA SER A 6 4.23 -72.81 28.87
C SER A 6 4.68 -71.38 29.24
N LEU A 7 5.65 -71.26 30.15
CA LEU A 7 6.15 -69.95 30.63
C LEU A 7 6.64 -69.04 29.47
N THR A 8 7.24 -69.62 28.45
CA THR A 8 7.74 -68.91 27.27
C THR A 8 6.60 -68.42 26.37
N GLU A 9 5.54 -69.20 26.24
CA GLU A 9 4.34 -68.80 25.48
C GLU A 9 3.57 -67.69 26.21
N GLN A 10 3.47 -67.78 27.55
CA GLN A 10 2.88 -66.72 28.37
C GLN A 10 3.67 -65.41 28.26
N HIS A 11 5.00 -65.48 28.24
CA HIS A 11 5.87 -64.32 28.05
C HIS A 11 5.67 -63.68 26.66
N GLY A 12 5.53 -64.49 25.60
CA GLY A 12 5.24 -64.00 24.25
C GLY A 12 3.89 -63.28 24.15
N VAL A 13 2.85 -63.83 24.79
CA VAL A 13 1.51 -63.23 24.83
C VAL A 13 1.51 -61.91 25.62
N ALA A 14 2.20 -61.87 26.77
CA ALA A 14 2.33 -60.66 27.58
C ALA A 14 3.11 -59.56 26.83
N LEU A 15 4.22 -59.89 26.16
CA LEU A 15 4.94 -58.95 25.31
C LEU A 15 4.11 -58.45 24.13
N GLY A 16 3.34 -59.33 23.48
CA GLY A 16 2.44 -58.95 22.38
C GLY A 16 1.36 -57.96 22.82
N PHE A 17 0.80 -58.14 24.02
CA PHE A 17 -0.16 -57.21 24.61
C PHE A 17 0.49 -55.85 24.94
N ILE A 18 1.67 -55.85 25.58
CA ILE A 18 2.41 -54.64 25.94
C ILE A 18 2.82 -53.84 24.70
N VAL A 19 3.34 -54.50 23.65
CA VAL A 19 3.74 -53.83 22.40
C VAL A 19 2.53 -53.25 21.65
N LYS A 20 1.39 -53.93 21.69
CA LYS A 20 0.14 -53.44 21.09
C LYS A 20 -0.42 -52.23 21.83
N GLU A 21 -0.40 -52.23 23.17
CA GLU A 21 -0.80 -51.08 24.00
C GLU A 21 0.19 -49.91 23.87
N HIS A 22 1.49 -50.17 23.80
CA HIS A 22 2.48 -49.10 23.51
C HIS A 22 2.34 -48.53 22.10
N ARG A 23 1.90 -49.31 21.10
CA ARG A 23 1.60 -48.79 19.75
C ARG A 23 0.30 -47.97 19.73
N GLY A 24 -0.70 -48.35 20.52
CA GLY A 24 -1.93 -47.57 20.74
C GLY A 24 -1.66 -46.26 21.49
N ALA A 25 -0.79 -46.30 22.50
CA ALA A 25 -0.31 -45.12 23.22
C ALA A 25 0.62 -44.25 22.36
N ALA A 26 1.49 -44.81 21.52
CA ALA A 26 2.32 -44.04 20.61
C ALA A 26 1.49 -43.31 19.54
N ALA A 27 0.40 -43.89 19.04
CA ALA A 27 -0.52 -43.21 18.12
C ALA A 27 -1.31 -42.07 18.81
N ALA A 28 -1.57 -42.17 20.11
CA ALA A 28 -2.19 -41.10 20.92
C ALA A 28 -1.17 -40.11 21.53
N THR A 29 0.13 -40.45 21.55
CA THR A 29 1.24 -39.68 22.16
C THR A 29 2.36 -39.39 21.13
N THR A 30 2.04 -39.31 19.84
CA THR A 30 2.84 -38.52 18.88
C THR A 30 2.39 -37.05 18.84
N THR A 31 1.70 -36.60 19.89
CA THR A 31 1.79 -35.23 20.37
C THR A 31 2.92 -35.22 21.40
N THR A 32 3.94 -34.38 21.16
CA THR A 32 5.09 -34.07 22.03
C THR A 32 6.20 -35.12 22.21
N ALA A 33 7.13 -35.16 21.26
CA ALA A 33 8.57 -35.25 21.54
C ALA A 33 9.40 -34.66 20.37
N SER A 34 9.89 -33.43 20.60
CA SER A 34 11.02 -32.73 19.96
C SER A 34 11.36 -33.06 18.49
N SER A 35 10.57 -32.50 17.57
CA SER A 35 11.11 -32.03 16.29
C SER A 35 11.31 -30.53 16.45
N GLY A 36 12.51 -30.03 16.16
CA GLY A 36 12.93 -28.65 16.41
C GLY A 36 11.80 -27.66 16.18
N THR A 37 11.40 -26.95 17.24
CA THR A 37 10.33 -25.95 17.17
C THR A 37 10.82 -24.81 16.28
N THR A 38 10.59 -24.91 14.97
CA THR A 38 10.29 -23.70 14.21
C THR A 38 9.04 -23.13 14.86
N PRO A 39 9.08 -21.93 15.49
CA PRO A 39 7.89 -21.36 16.07
C PRO A 39 6.83 -21.30 14.98
N ARG A 40 5.67 -21.92 15.21
CA ARG A 40 4.51 -21.78 14.32
C ARG A 40 3.97 -20.36 14.52
N VAL A 41 4.64 -19.40 13.89
CA VAL A 41 4.28 -17.99 13.98
C VAL A 41 2.88 -17.84 13.39
N GLN A 42 1.94 -17.47 14.26
CA GLN A 42 0.57 -17.19 13.84
C GLN A 42 0.54 -15.94 12.95
N PRO A 43 -0.23 -15.95 11.86
CA PRO A 43 -0.44 -14.74 11.06
C PRO A 43 -1.02 -13.62 11.92
N LEU A 44 -0.40 -12.44 11.88
CA LEU A 44 -0.88 -11.27 12.62
C LEU A 44 -1.86 -10.50 11.75
N LYS A 45 -3.06 -10.22 12.28
CA LYS A 45 -4.06 -9.39 11.60
C LYS A 45 -3.80 -7.92 11.91
N LEU A 46 -2.94 -7.28 11.12
CA LEU A 46 -2.74 -5.83 11.18
C LEU A 46 -3.94 -5.12 10.55
N ASP A 47 -4.39 -4.02 11.14
CA ASP A 47 -5.40 -3.14 10.54
C ASP A 47 -4.75 -2.23 9.50
N VAL A 48 -5.47 -1.93 8.42
CA VAL A 48 -5.00 -1.04 7.36
C VAL A 48 -6.09 -0.02 7.09
N SER A 49 -5.72 1.25 7.16
CA SER A 49 -6.67 2.35 6.88
C SER A 49 -7.16 2.26 5.44
N ASN A 50 -8.43 2.63 5.21
CA ASN A 50 -8.95 2.65 3.85
C ASN A 50 -8.28 3.76 3.03
N TYR A 51 -7.76 3.42 1.85
CA TYR A 51 -7.36 4.41 0.86
C TYR A 51 -8.56 4.85 0.05
N LEU A 52 -8.92 6.13 0.14
CA LEU A 52 -10.13 6.67 -0.48
C LEU A 52 -9.90 7.11 -1.93
N GLY A 53 -8.65 7.27 -2.35
CA GLY A 53 -8.27 7.85 -3.63
C GLY A 53 -8.56 9.34 -3.68
N LYS A 54 -8.44 10.05 -2.56
CA LYS A 54 -8.58 11.51 -2.48
C LYS A 54 -7.31 12.21 -2.97
N GLU A 55 -7.51 13.42 -3.43
CA GLU A 55 -6.46 14.37 -3.81
C GLU A 55 -5.54 14.65 -2.61
N GLY A 56 -4.23 14.51 -2.82
CA GLY A 56 -3.22 14.62 -1.75
C GLY A 56 -3.18 13.43 -0.76
N GLU A 57 -4.00 12.39 -0.95
CA GLU A 57 -3.95 11.21 -0.11
C GLU A 57 -2.65 10.41 -0.37
N PRO A 58 -1.93 10.02 0.68
CA PRO A 58 -0.56 9.49 0.63
C PRO A 58 -0.48 8.04 0.12
N LEU A 59 -0.72 7.81 -1.17
CA LEU A 59 -0.77 6.47 -1.78
C LEU A 59 0.43 5.59 -1.44
N LEU A 60 1.65 6.13 -1.56
CA LEU A 60 2.88 5.36 -1.30
C LEU A 60 2.99 4.88 0.14
N ARG A 61 2.60 5.71 1.11
CA ARG A 61 2.58 5.30 2.53
C ARG A 61 1.53 4.22 2.76
N TRP A 62 0.34 4.38 2.18
CA TRP A 62 -0.70 3.36 2.27
C TRP A 62 -0.26 2.01 1.67
N LEU A 63 0.44 2.02 0.53
CA LEU A 63 1.01 0.80 -0.06
C LEU A 63 2.01 0.11 0.87
N VAL A 64 2.81 0.87 1.63
CA VAL A 64 3.71 0.32 2.66
C VAL A 64 2.92 -0.34 3.80
N GLU A 65 1.83 0.27 4.25
CA GLU A 65 0.94 -0.32 5.27
C GLU A 65 0.33 -1.64 4.78
N VAL A 66 -0.16 -1.67 3.54
CA VAL A 66 -0.70 -2.89 2.91
C VAL A 66 0.37 -3.97 2.76
N ASP A 67 1.56 -3.63 2.25
CA ASP A 67 2.68 -4.56 2.09
C ASP A 67 3.09 -5.16 3.45
N THR A 68 3.10 -4.33 4.50
CA THR A 68 3.37 -4.78 5.88
C THR A 68 2.28 -5.73 6.38
N ALA A 69 1.01 -5.42 6.15
CA ALA A 69 -0.10 -6.28 6.53
C ALA A 69 -0.11 -7.61 5.75
N ILE A 70 0.21 -7.60 4.46
CA ILE A 70 0.39 -8.80 3.63
C ILE A 70 1.47 -9.71 4.22
N ALA A 71 2.64 -9.14 4.55
CA ALA A 71 3.74 -9.88 5.14
C ALA A 71 3.38 -10.47 6.51
N ALA A 72 2.77 -9.66 7.37
CA ALA A 72 2.33 -10.07 8.71
C ALA A 72 1.25 -11.16 8.68
N ARG A 73 0.35 -11.09 7.70
CA ARG A 73 -0.72 -12.08 7.46
C ARG A 73 -0.25 -13.29 6.64
N ARG A 74 0.98 -13.27 6.11
CA ARG A 74 1.57 -14.35 5.31
C ARG A 74 0.74 -14.69 4.06
N ILE A 75 0.30 -13.67 3.34
CA ILE A 75 -0.41 -13.83 2.07
C ILE A 75 0.63 -13.92 0.95
N PHE A 76 0.70 -15.07 0.27
CA PHE A 76 1.79 -15.36 -0.68
C PHE A 76 1.35 -15.28 -2.15
N ASP A 77 0.15 -15.77 -2.46
CA ASP A 77 -0.38 -15.76 -3.82
C ASP A 77 -0.88 -14.38 -4.21
N ASP A 78 -0.59 -13.98 -5.45
CA ASP A 78 -0.94 -12.65 -5.94
C ASP A 78 -2.44 -12.38 -6.00
N PRO A 79 -3.32 -13.33 -6.40
CA PRO A 79 -4.76 -13.11 -6.33
C PRO A 79 -5.26 -12.74 -4.93
N SER A 80 -4.75 -13.40 -3.88
CA SER A 80 -5.11 -13.06 -2.49
C SER A 80 -4.51 -11.73 -2.03
N LYS A 81 -3.30 -11.37 -2.46
CA LYS A 81 -2.72 -10.03 -2.19
C LYS A 81 -3.57 -8.94 -2.81
N VAL A 82 -3.97 -9.10 -4.08
CA VAL A 82 -4.84 -8.15 -4.79
C VAL A 82 -6.19 -8.06 -4.12
N ALA A 83 -6.84 -9.19 -3.81
CA ALA A 83 -8.13 -9.21 -3.14
C ALA A 83 -8.07 -8.51 -1.76
N PHE A 84 -7.02 -8.76 -0.99
CA PHE A 84 -6.80 -8.08 0.28
C PHE A 84 -6.57 -6.58 0.10
N ALA A 85 -5.69 -6.15 -0.81
CA ALA A 85 -5.43 -4.73 -1.06
C ALA A 85 -6.70 -4.00 -1.54
N MET A 86 -7.50 -4.61 -2.42
CA MET A 86 -8.79 -4.09 -2.85
C MET A 86 -9.80 -3.97 -1.71
N SER A 87 -9.77 -4.88 -0.73
CA SER A 87 -10.63 -4.81 0.46
C SER A 87 -10.33 -3.59 1.34
N CYS A 88 -9.11 -3.07 1.27
CA CYS A 88 -8.64 -1.86 1.95
C CYS A 88 -8.86 -0.58 1.11
N LEU A 89 -9.57 -0.66 -0.02
CA LEU A 89 -9.96 0.53 -0.79
C LEU A 89 -11.34 1.03 -0.38
N GLY A 90 -11.47 2.36 -0.30
CA GLY A 90 -12.72 3.08 -0.15
C GLY A 90 -12.90 4.14 -1.23
N GLY A 91 -13.99 4.90 -1.15
CA GLY A 91 -14.21 6.09 -1.98
C GLY A 91 -14.00 5.87 -3.49
N ARG A 92 -13.25 6.79 -4.12
CA ARG A 92 -12.94 6.76 -5.55
C ARG A 92 -12.06 5.57 -5.93
N ALA A 93 -11.11 5.22 -5.07
CA ALA A 93 -10.22 4.08 -5.33
C ALA A 93 -10.97 2.75 -5.40
N ARG A 94 -11.98 2.56 -4.52
CA ARG A 94 -12.86 1.38 -4.57
C ARG A 94 -13.65 1.35 -5.87
N SER A 95 -14.32 2.45 -6.23
CA SER A 95 -15.11 2.51 -7.46
C SER A 95 -14.26 2.25 -8.70
N TRP A 96 -13.04 2.80 -8.74
CA TRP A 96 -12.07 2.55 -9.82
C TRP A 96 -11.70 1.07 -9.93
N ALA A 97 -11.31 0.43 -8.83
CA ALA A 97 -10.82 -0.94 -8.83
C ALA A 97 -11.93 -1.95 -9.19
N TYR A 98 -13.14 -1.78 -8.63
CA TYR A 98 -14.28 -2.65 -8.98
C TYR A 98 -14.82 -2.35 -10.38
N GLY A 99 -14.72 -1.12 -10.88
CA GLY A 99 -15.02 -0.78 -12.28
C GLY A 99 -14.14 -1.52 -13.28
N HIS A 100 -12.83 -1.66 -12.98
CA HIS A 100 -11.92 -2.48 -13.77
C HIS A 100 -12.33 -3.95 -13.75
N ARG A 101 -12.61 -4.51 -12.57
CA ARG A 101 -13.05 -5.92 -12.43
C ARG A 101 -14.37 -6.24 -13.13
N LEU A 102 -15.28 -5.27 -13.22
CA LEU A 102 -16.55 -5.45 -13.94
C LEU A 102 -16.34 -5.52 -15.46
N THR A 103 -15.29 -4.87 -15.96
CA THR A 103 -14.96 -4.84 -17.40
C THR A 103 -14.07 -6.02 -17.78
N ASP A 104 -13.15 -6.40 -16.89
CA ASP A 104 -12.24 -7.53 -17.06
C ASP A 104 -12.09 -8.26 -15.71
N ALA A 105 -12.65 -9.47 -15.64
CA ALA A 105 -12.58 -10.31 -14.43
C ALA A 105 -11.16 -10.77 -14.10
N THR A 106 -10.25 -10.71 -15.07
CA THR A 106 -8.82 -11.08 -14.93
C THR A 106 -7.90 -9.89 -14.73
N CYS A 107 -8.46 -8.66 -14.58
CA CYS A 107 -7.65 -7.48 -14.34
C CYS A 107 -6.80 -7.63 -13.06
N PHE A 108 -5.63 -7.00 -13.05
CA PHE A 108 -4.64 -7.11 -11.97
C PHE A 108 -4.10 -8.55 -11.80
N GLY A 109 -3.52 -9.10 -12.87
CA GLY A 109 -3.00 -10.48 -12.92
C GLY A 109 -1.94 -10.77 -11.85
N THR A 110 -1.15 -9.76 -11.47
CA THR A 110 -0.21 -9.81 -10.35
C THR A 110 -0.40 -8.66 -9.39
N TYR A 111 0.11 -8.82 -8.16
CA TYR A 111 0.09 -7.73 -7.17
C TYR A 111 1.02 -6.57 -7.58
N ALA A 112 2.07 -6.83 -8.37
CA ALA A 112 2.93 -5.78 -8.91
C ALA A 112 2.17 -4.91 -9.94
N GLU A 113 1.46 -5.54 -10.87
CA GLU A 113 0.61 -4.85 -11.85
C GLU A 113 -0.46 -4.01 -11.16
N PHE A 114 -1.14 -4.57 -10.16
CA PHE A 114 -2.11 -3.82 -9.35
C PHE A 114 -1.51 -2.52 -8.78
N LYS A 115 -0.32 -2.59 -8.18
CA LYS A 115 0.36 -1.41 -7.61
C LYS A 115 0.72 -0.38 -8.67
N GLU A 116 1.18 -0.82 -9.84
CA GLU A 116 1.51 0.08 -10.95
C GLU A 116 0.27 0.78 -11.52
N GLU A 117 -0.81 0.05 -11.78
CA GLU A 117 -2.05 0.65 -12.27
C GLU A 117 -2.66 1.60 -11.24
N LEU A 118 -2.63 1.24 -9.95
CA LEU A 118 -3.11 2.10 -8.87
C LEU A 118 -2.28 3.39 -8.79
N ARG A 119 -0.95 3.33 -8.97
CA ARG A 119 -0.10 4.52 -9.05
C ARG A 119 -0.43 5.37 -10.26
N GLN A 120 -0.61 4.76 -11.44
CA GLN A 120 -0.98 5.52 -12.64
C GLN A 120 -2.33 6.22 -12.49
N ALA A 121 -3.28 5.61 -11.77
CA ALA A 121 -4.61 6.17 -11.57
C ALA A 121 -4.65 7.28 -10.51
N PHE A 122 -3.83 7.21 -9.45
CA PHE A 122 -3.98 8.07 -8.28
C PHE A 122 -2.73 8.85 -7.85
N GLU A 123 -1.56 8.54 -8.39
CA GLU A 123 -0.38 9.37 -8.18
C GLU A 123 -0.47 10.60 -9.10
N PRO A 124 -0.18 11.82 -8.60
CA PRO A 124 -0.10 12.99 -9.46
C PRO A 124 0.85 12.72 -10.62
N SER A 125 0.47 13.13 -11.84
CA SER A 125 1.33 12.93 -13.00
C SER A 125 2.73 13.51 -12.72
N LYS A 126 3.79 12.82 -13.14
CA LYS A 126 5.18 13.34 -13.01
C LYS A 126 5.32 14.76 -13.58
N ASN A 127 4.52 15.09 -14.60
CA ASN A 127 4.44 16.41 -15.20
C ASN A 127 3.82 17.46 -14.28
N GLU A 128 2.83 17.09 -13.46
CA GLU A 128 2.26 17.97 -12.45
C GLU A 128 3.26 18.26 -11.33
N PHE A 129 3.96 17.24 -10.82
CA PHE A 129 5.02 17.45 -9.81
C PHE A 129 6.10 18.38 -10.35
N ARG A 130 6.55 18.15 -11.59
CA ARG A 130 7.52 19.00 -12.27
C ARG A 130 7.00 20.44 -12.46
N SER A 131 5.75 20.60 -12.89
CA SER A 131 5.16 21.93 -13.11
C SER A 131 5.02 22.69 -11.79
N ARG A 132 4.66 22.00 -10.70
CA ARG A 132 4.64 22.56 -9.35
C ARG A 132 6.03 23.00 -8.90
N ALA A 133 7.04 22.13 -9.01
CA ALA A 133 8.41 22.49 -8.64
C ALA A 133 8.91 23.70 -9.44
N GLU A 134 8.70 23.68 -10.76
CA GLU A 134 9.10 24.78 -11.63
C GLU A 134 8.35 26.08 -11.30
N TYR A 135 7.08 26.00 -10.90
CA TYR A 135 6.33 27.17 -10.47
C TYR A 135 6.88 27.77 -9.17
N LEU A 136 7.23 26.93 -8.19
CA LEU A 136 7.78 27.37 -6.90
C LEU A 136 9.16 28.04 -7.04
N ASP A 137 9.93 27.64 -8.05
CA ASP A 137 11.24 28.22 -8.37
C ASP A 137 11.17 29.32 -9.45
N LEU A 138 9.96 29.70 -9.88
CA LEU A 138 9.76 30.58 -11.04
C LEU A 138 10.29 32.01 -10.77
N GLN A 139 11.24 32.45 -11.58
CA GLN A 139 11.82 33.80 -11.54
C GLN A 139 11.54 34.57 -12.83
N GLN A 140 11.22 35.87 -12.72
CA GLN A 140 10.99 36.73 -13.88
C GLN A 140 12.25 36.82 -14.76
N GLY A 141 13.42 36.96 -14.14
CA GLY A 141 14.70 37.04 -14.85
C GLY A 141 14.74 38.21 -15.83
N LYS A 142 15.00 37.91 -17.11
CA LYS A 142 15.06 38.91 -18.20
C LYS A 142 13.73 39.09 -18.94
N HIS A 143 12.69 38.31 -18.58
CA HIS A 143 11.41 38.35 -19.26
C HIS A 143 10.59 39.57 -18.83
N ASP A 144 9.80 40.11 -19.76
CA ASP A 144 8.78 41.09 -19.39
C ASP A 144 7.69 40.45 -18.49
N VAL A 145 6.88 41.31 -17.86
CA VAL A 145 5.87 40.87 -16.89
C VAL A 145 4.79 40.00 -17.54
N HIS A 146 4.46 40.23 -18.81
CA HIS A 146 3.43 39.46 -19.51
C HIS A 146 3.93 38.05 -19.82
N ALA A 147 5.14 37.91 -20.37
CA ALA A 147 5.78 36.62 -20.60
C ALA A 147 5.95 35.82 -19.29
N TYR A 148 6.34 36.49 -18.21
CA TYR A 148 6.40 35.90 -16.87
C TYR A 148 5.03 35.41 -16.38
N ALA A 149 3.98 36.23 -16.50
CA ALA A 149 2.60 35.88 -16.14
C ALA A 149 2.03 34.73 -16.98
N GLN A 150 2.37 34.65 -18.27
CA GLN A 150 1.99 33.54 -19.14
C GLN A 150 2.67 32.23 -18.70
N ARG A 151 3.97 32.27 -18.39
CA ARG A 151 4.69 31.09 -17.88
C ARG A 151 4.11 30.60 -16.56
N ALA A 152 3.82 31.53 -15.64
CA ALA A 152 3.16 31.24 -14.37
C ALA A 152 1.81 30.54 -14.58
N ARG A 153 0.94 31.09 -15.44
CA ARG A 153 -0.37 30.51 -15.75
C ARG A 153 -0.27 29.11 -16.36
N TYR A 154 0.64 28.91 -17.30
CA TYR A 154 0.87 27.61 -17.92
C TYR A 154 1.28 26.55 -16.89
N LEU A 155 2.20 26.89 -15.99
CA LEU A 155 2.66 25.94 -14.96
C LEU A 155 1.53 25.60 -13.98
N VAL A 156 0.74 26.60 -13.57
CA VAL A 156 -0.44 26.38 -12.72
C VAL A 156 -1.50 25.52 -13.42
N SER A 157 -1.75 25.72 -14.72
CA SER A 157 -2.76 24.93 -15.45
C SER A 157 -2.40 23.45 -15.58
N ASN A 158 -1.13 23.10 -15.47
CA ASN A 158 -0.67 21.70 -15.49
C ASN A 158 -0.85 21.00 -14.13
N ILE A 159 -1.23 21.72 -13.08
CA ILE A 159 -1.43 21.20 -11.73
C ILE A 159 -2.94 20.97 -11.52
N VAL A 160 -3.41 19.79 -11.91
CA VAL A 160 -4.84 19.48 -11.99
C VAL A 160 -5.32 18.64 -10.81
N THR A 161 -4.47 17.75 -10.30
CA THR A 161 -4.86 16.73 -9.31
C THR A 161 -4.63 17.13 -7.87
N ASN A 162 -4.05 18.31 -7.60
CA ASN A 162 -4.05 19.04 -6.34
C ASN A 162 -3.78 20.51 -6.64
N PRO A 163 -4.76 21.36 -6.98
CA PRO A 163 -4.46 22.75 -7.35
C PRO A 163 -3.82 23.49 -6.17
N MET A 164 -2.77 24.29 -6.46
CA MET A 164 -2.19 25.17 -5.44
C MET A 164 -3.23 26.15 -4.91
N ASP A 165 -3.13 26.51 -3.63
CA ASP A 165 -3.96 27.57 -3.06
C ASP A 165 -3.57 28.94 -3.66
N GLU A 166 -4.55 29.85 -3.70
CA GLU A 166 -4.36 31.16 -4.31
C GLU A 166 -3.29 31.99 -3.61
N ALA A 167 -3.14 31.87 -2.28
CA ALA A 167 -2.13 32.61 -1.55
C ALA A 167 -0.72 32.17 -1.96
N THR A 168 -0.45 30.86 -2.04
CA THR A 168 0.84 30.33 -2.52
C THR A 168 1.10 30.74 -3.96
N LYS A 169 0.08 30.75 -4.84
CA LYS A 169 0.25 31.27 -6.22
C LYS A 169 0.70 32.73 -6.21
N VAL A 170 -0.03 33.60 -5.52
CA VAL A 170 0.25 35.04 -5.47
C VAL A 170 1.61 35.31 -4.83
N VAL A 171 1.92 34.69 -3.68
CA VAL A 171 3.18 34.90 -2.95
C VAL A 171 4.37 34.43 -3.78
N THR A 172 4.31 33.24 -4.39
CA THR A 172 5.38 32.72 -5.24
C THR A 172 5.59 33.61 -6.46
N PHE A 173 4.51 34.03 -7.14
CA PHE A 173 4.59 34.94 -8.27
C PHE A 173 5.24 36.27 -7.87
N MET A 174 4.76 36.90 -6.79
CA MET A 174 5.31 38.17 -6.28
C MET A 174 6.77 38.03 -5.86
N LYS A 175 7.15 36.92 -5.23
CA LYS A 175 8.54 36.63 -4.83
C LYS A 175 9.47 36.54 -6.05
N GLY A 176 9.03 35.89 -7.12
CA GLY A 176 9.82 35.71 -8.34
C GLY A 176 9.85 36.92 -9.27
N MET A 177 8.98 37.91 -9.06
CA MET A 177 9.05 39.18 -9.81
C MET A 177 10.34 39.93 -9.53
N LYS A 178 10.88 40.57 -10.57
CA LYS A 178 12.03 41.46 -10.47
C LYS A 178 11.67 42.69 -9.64
N ASP A 179 12.61 43.16 -8.83
CA ASP A 179 12.43 44.40 -8.07
C ASP A 179 12.28 45.61 -9.01
N GLY A 180 11.28 46.43 -8.73
CA GLY A 180 10.96 47.60 -9.54
C GLY A 180 9.58 48.18 -9.21
N PRO A 181 9.19 49.26 -9.91
CA PRO A 181 7.96 50.00 -9.63
C PRO A 181 6.71 49.12 -9.66
N VAL A 182 6.63 48.18 -10.60
CA VAL A 182 5.48 47.27 -10.75
C VAL A 182 5.31 46.38 -9.52
N LYS A 183 6.40 45.75 -9.05
CA LYS A 183 6.38 44.90 -7.84
C LYS A 183 6.00 45.72 -6.61
N THR A 184 6.57 46.91 -6.44
CA THR A 184 6.24 47.83 -5.34
C THR A 184 4.77 48.25 -5.34
N TYR A 185 4.22 48.54 -6.52
CA TYR A 185 2.82 48.92 -6.68
C TYR A 185 1.89 47.76 -6.32
N LEU A 186 2.14 46.56 -6.84
CA LEU A 186 1.38 45.36 -6.53
C LEU A 186 1.42 44.99 -5.04
N PHE A 187 2.57 45.13 -4.38
CA PHE A 187 2.66 44.92 -2.92
C PHE A 187 1.76 45.86 -2.12
N ARG A 188 1.59 47.10 -2.58
CA ARG A 188 0.71 48.07 -1.91
C ARG A 188 -0.76 47.71 -2.14
N GLU A 189 -1.14 47.36 -3.36
CA GLU A 189 -2.51 46.94 -3.65
C GLU A 189 -2.92 45.68 -2.89
N LEU A 190 -2.06 44.66 -2.87
CA LEU A 190 -2.35 43.39 -2.20
C LEU A 190 -2.39 43.49 -0.67
N ASN A 191 -1.69 44.45 -0.06
CA ASN A 191 -1.76 44.72 1.39
C ASN A 191 -2.95 45.62 1.78
N CYS A 192 -3.64 46.22 0.81
CA CYS A 192 -4.80 47.06 1.02
C CYS A 192 -6.14 46.34 0.76
N MET A 193 -6.11 45.08 0.32
CA MET A 193 -7.27 44.19 0.20
C MET A 193 -7.37 43.27 1.42
#